data_AF-A0A2N5MBQ0-F1
#
_entry.id   AF-A0A2N5MBQ0-F1
#
_cell.length_a   1.000
_cell.length_b   1.000
_cell.length_c   1.000
_cell.angle_alpha   90.00
_cell.angle_beta   90.00
_cell.angle_gamma   90.00
#
_symmetry.space_group_name_H-M   'P 1'
#
loop_
_entity.id
_entity.type
_entity.pdbx_description
1 polymer ?
#
loop_
_entity_poly.entity_id
_entity_poly.type
_entity_poly.pdbx_seq_one_letter_code
_entity_poly.pdbx_strand_id
1 'polypeptide(L)'
;MELKKKLKKIDFIYDCNAYIKSRILKRNARKIEKEYRNKTSKLNYSEELVKDIFYKKIRDRKITLNKEELGIVWIGSNKEQDYSGFIQGLRRYGKVFEYMDENGDYLLENQKEKFNQELIHRNDDRLLKFINDIFENGKKVDILIGQFWGNCFSVEVLKKIQQMKIITINVSMDDRLPNLWKKSNGIYPGVLGLVQGLDLVLTTSSECCARYLYHNCPALYWPLGSDPHIFKPSQKKI
;
A
#
# COMPACT_ATOMS: atom_id res chain seq x y z
N MET A 1 0.01 10.83 29.95
CA MET A 1 0.71 9.73 29.23
C MET A 1 1.42 8.75 30.18
N GLU A 2 1.93 9.20 31.33
CA GLU A 2 2.56 8.34 32.34
C GLU A 2 1.65 7.28 32.98
N LEU A 3 0.43 7.63 33.36
CA LEU A 3 -0.49 6.71 34.03
C LEU A 3 -0.77 5.46 33.19
N LYS A 4 -0.99 5.62 31.87
CA LYS A 4 -1.16 4.50 30.93
C LYS A 4 0.08 3.59 30.88
N LYS A 5 1.29 4.15 30.96
CA LYS A 5 2.53 3.36 31.02
C LYS A 5 2.65 2.62 32.35
N LYS A 6 2.30 3.25 33.47
CA LYS A 6 2.29 2.64 34.81
C LYS A 6 1.26 1.49 34.90
N LEU A 7 0.04 1.70 34.40
CA LEU A 7 -1.03 0.68 34.37
C LEU A 7 -0.68 -0.53 33.48
N LYS A 8 0.08 -0.33 32.40
CA LYS A 8 0.57 -1.43 31.55
C LYS A 8 1.59 -2.35 32.23
N LYS A 9 2.18 -1.94 33.37
CA LYS A 9 3.11 -2.76 34.16
C LYS A 9 2.39 -3.69 35.14
N ILE A 10 1.08 -3.55 35.29
CA ILE A 10 0.27 -4.44 36.13
C ILE A 10 -0.30 -5.52 35.20
N ASP A 11 0.21 -6.75 35.33
CA ASP A 11 -0.08 -7.86 34.40
C ASP A 11 -1.58 -8.09 34.22
N PHE A 12 -2.35 -8.12 35.31
CA PHE A 12 -3.80 -8.26 35.26
C PHE A 12 -4.48 -7.17 34.41
N ILE A 13 -4.07 -5.91 34.56
CA ILE A 13 -4.64 -4.80 33.79
C ILE A 13 -4.23 -4.91 32.32
N TYR A 14 -2.97 -5.27 32.07
CA TYR A 14 -2.46 -5.50 30.72
C TYR A 14 -3.26 -6.59 30.01
N ASP A 15 -3.47 -7.74 30.65
CA ASP A 15 -4.18 -8.90 30.13
C ASP A 15 -5.65 -8.59 29.88
N CYS A 16 -6.33 -7.93 30.84
CA CYS A 16 -7.71 -7.48 30.65
C CYS A 16 -7.84 -6.56 29.44
N ASN A 17 -6.95 -5.57 29.32
CA ASN A 17 -6.93 -4.64 28.20
C ASN A 17 -6.60 -5.34 26.86
N ALA A 18 -5.67 -6.30 26.85
CA ALA A 18 -5.33 -7.07 25.67
C ALA A 18 -6.51 -7.94 25.21
N TYR A 19 -7.17 -8.62 26.15
CA TYR A 19 -8.36 -9.42 25.89
C TYR A 19 -9.50 -8.59 25.30
N ILE A 20 -9.81 -7.44 25.93
CA ILE A 20 -10.86 -6.52 25.45
C ILE A 20 -10.52 -6.02 24.04
N LYS A 21 -9.30 -5.56 23.79
CA LYS A 21 -8.88 -5.08 22.47
C LYS A 21 -8.94 -6.16 21.40
N SER A 22 -8.48 -7.38 21.72
CA SER A 22 -8.56 -8.53 20.82
C SER A 22 -10.00 -8.87 20.46
N ARG A 23 -10.91 -8.88 21.46
CA ARG A 23 -12.34 -9.11 21.23
C ARG A 23 -12.97 -8.02 20.35
N ILE A 24 -12.64 -6.75 20.58
CA ILE A 24 -13.12 -5.62 19.75
C ILE A 24 -12.60 -5.74 18.32
N LEU A 25 -11.31 -6.02 18.14
CA LEU A 25 -10.69 -6.21 16.84
C LEU A 25 -11.35 -7.36 16.06
N LYS A 26 -11.49 -8.54 16.69
CA LYS A 26 -12.15 -9.72 16.11
C LYS A 26 -13.61 -9.43 15.72
N ARG A 27 -14.36 -8.76 16.59
CA ARG A 27 -15.76 -8.36 16.30
C ARG A 27 -15.82 -7.43 15.09
N ASN A 28 -14.93 -6.45 15.02
CA ASN A 28 -14.86 -5.52 13.89
C ASN A 28 -14.45 -6.21 12.59
N ALA A 29 -13.48 -7.12 12.64
CA ALA A 29 -13.05 -7.90 11.48
C ALA A 29 -14.19 -8.76 10.92
N ARG A 30 -14.90 -9.50 11.79
CA ARG A 30 -16.09 -10.28 11.40
C ARG A 30 -17.19 -9.41 10.80
N LYS A 31 -17.39 -8.20 11.33
CA LYS A 31 -18.37 -7.25 10.77
C LYS A 31 -18.02 -6.87 9.33
N ILE A 32 -16.75 -6.49 9.08
CA ILE A 32 -16.26 -6.15 7.74
C ILE A 32 -16.36 -7.37 6.81
N GLU A 33 -15.95 -8.55 7.28
CA GLU A 33 -16.02 -9.77 6.48
C GLU A 33 -17.46 -10.10 6.08
N LYS A 34 -18.42 -10.04 7.00
CA LYS A 34 -19.84 -10.26 6.71
C LYS A 34 -20.38 -9.22 5.71
N GLU A 35 -20.03 -7.96 5.89
CA GLU A 35 -20.42 -6.88 4.99
C GLU A 35 -19.93 -7.13 3.56
N TYR A 36 -18.64 -7.43 3.40
CA TYR A 36 -18.07 -7.66 2.08
C TYR A 36 -18.50 -8.99 1.48
N ARG A 37 -18.70 -10.04 2.26
CA ARG A 37 -19.26 -11.31 1.76
C ARG A 37 -20.58 -11.08 1.02
N ASN A 38 -21.45 -10.23 1.57
CA ASN A 38 -22.71 -9.90 0.91
C ASN A 38 -22.48 -9.06 -0.36
N LYS A 39 -21.62 -8.04 -0.29
CA LYS A 39 -21.31 -7.13 -1.41
C LYS A 39 -20.61 -7.82 -2.58
N THR A 40 -19.74 -8.79 -2.29
CA THR A 40 -18.93 -9.50 -3.28
C THR A 40 -19.53 -10.85 -3.68
N SER A 41 -20.68 -11.25 -3.11
CA SER A 41 -21.31 -12.55 -3.36
C SER A 41 -21.61 -12.83 -4.84
N LYS A 42 -21.83 -11.78 -5.63
CA LYS A 42 -22.11 -11.85 -7.07
C LYS A 42 -20.88 -11.56 -7.94
N LEU A 43 -19.73 -11.28 -7.33
CA LEU A 43 -18.51 -10.99 -8.07
C LEU A 43 -17.80 -12.31 -8.39
N ASN A 44 -17.64 -12.58 -9.69
CA ASN A 44 -16.82 -13.68 -10.16
C ASN A 44 -15.36 -13.22 -10.22
N TYR A 45 -14.72 -13.08 -9.06
CA TYR A 45 -13.31 -12.77 -9.00
C TYR A 45 -12.47 -13.92 -9.58
N SER A 46 -11.59 -13.60 -10.53
CA SER A 46 -10.48 -14.44 -10.95
C SER A 46 -9.26 -13.58 -11.22
N GLU A 47 -8.06 -14.16 -11.13
CA GLU A 47 -6.84 -13.41 -11.47
C GLU A 47 -6.81 -12.98 -12.94
N GLU A 48 -7.33 -13.81 -13.83
CA GLU A 48 -7.43 -13.53 -15.27
C GLU A 48 -8.30 -12.30 -15.51
N LEU A 49 -9.48 -12.23 -14.88
CA LEU A 49 -10.35 -11.07 -14.96
C LEU A 49 -9.64 -9.79 -14.48
N VAL A 50 -8.92 -9.88 -13.36
CA VAL A 50 -8.18 -8.76 -12.80
C VAL A 50 -7.06 -8.31 -13.74
N LYS A 51 -6.31 -9.25 -14.31
CA LYS A 51 -5.27 -8.99 -15.31
C LYS A 51 -5.86 -8.31 -16.54
N ASP A 52 -7.01 -8.77 -17.02
CA ASP A 52 -7.69 -8.16 -18.17
C ASP A 52 -8.14 -6.73 -17.89
N ILE A 53 -8.72 -6.47 -16.70
CA ILE A 53 -9.11 -5.12 -16.27
C ILE A 53 -7.87 -4.22 -16.20
N PHE A 54 -6.78 -4.71 -15.60
CA PHE A 54 -5.53 -3.97 -15.50
C PHE A 54 -4.96 -3.66 -16.89
N TYR A 55 -4.78 -4.66 -17.75
CA TYR A 55 -4.25 -4.48 -19.10
C TYR A 55 -5.14 -3.57 -19.95
N LYS A 56 -6.46 -3.64 -19.79
CA LYS A 56 -7.38 -2.69 -20.43
C LYS A 56 -7.06 -1.25 -20.00
N LYS A 57 -6.92 -0.96 -18.70
CA LYS A 57 -6.53 0.37 -18.21
C LYS A 57 -5.20 0.87 -18.78
N ILE A 58 -4.20 -0.02 -18.90
CA ILE A 58 -2.89 0.32 -19.46
C ILE A 58 -2.99 0.62 -20.97
N ARG A 59 -3.73 -0.20 -21.72
CA ARG A 59 -3.98 0.00 -23.16
C ARG A 59 -4.76 1.28 -23.43
N ASP A 60 -5.83 1.54 -22.68
CA ASP A 60 -6.68 2.72 -22.84
C ASP A 60 -5.88 4.03 -22.63
N ARG A 61 -4.87 4.00 -21.74
CA ARG A 61 -3.93 5.12 -21.51
C ARG A 61 -2.73 5.15 -22.47
N LYS A 62 -2.63 4.19 -23.41
CA LYS A 62 -1.53 4.06 -24.38
C LYS A 62 -0.15 4.05 -23.71
N ILE A 63 -0.02 3.34 -22.60
CA ILE A 63 1.25 3.18 -21.88
C ILE A 63 2.06 2.08 -22.54
N THR A 64 3.33 2.37 -22.86
CA THR A 64 4.30 1.41 -23.39
C THR A 64 5.45 1.25 -22.39
N LEU A 65 5.77 0.00 -22.06
CA LEU A 65 6.84 -0.32 -21.11
C LEU A 65 8.01 -0.95 -21.86
N ASN A 66 9.21 -0.40 -21.65
CA ASN A 66 10.46 -1.07 -22.04
C ASN A 66 11.02 -1.77 -20.80
N LYS A 67 11.06 -3.11 -20.80
CA LYS A 67 11.54 -3.90 -19.66
C LYS A 67 13.00 -3.64 -19.32
N GLU A 68 13.82 -3.22 -20.29
CA GLU A 68 15.26 -3.00 -20.09
C GLU A 68 15.56 -1.65 -19.43
N GLU A 69 14.59 -0.73 -19.43
CA GLU A 69 14.78 0.68 -19.02
C GLU A 69 13.68 1.16 -18.06
N LEU A 70 13.06 0.26 -17.30
CA LEU A 70 11.96 0.64 -16.40
C LEU A 70 12.43 1.66 -15.36
N GLY A 71 11.76 2.82 -15.33
CA GLY A 71 11.87 3.78 -14.23
C GLY A 71 10.85 3.46 -13.13
N ILE A 72 11.31 3.11 -11.93
CA ILE A 72 10.45 2.68 -10.84
C ILE A 72 10.61 3.64 -9.66
N VAL A 73 9.58 4.40 -9.33
CA VAL A 73 9.52 5.11 -8.05
C VAL A 73 9.02 4.16 -6.98
N TRP A 74 9.78 4.02 -5.89
CA TRP A 74 9.43 3.25 -4.72
C TRP A 74 9.12 4.15 -3.52
N ILE A 75 7.91 4.00 -2.95
CA ILE A 75 7.55 4.60 -1.66
C ILE A 75 7.56 3.52 -0.58
N GLY A 76 8.63 3.52 0.23
CA GLY A 76 8.82 2.56 1.30
C GLY A 76 8.06 2.89 2.59
N SER A 77 7.94 1.89 3.47
CA SER A 77 7.32 2.04 4.80
C SER A 77 8.30 1.79 5.94
N ASN A 78 9.36 1.04 5.70
CA ASN A 78 10.40 0.75 6.67
C ASN A 78 11.71 0.42 5.95
N LYS A 79 12.77 1.21 6.21
CA LYS A 79 14.06 1.06 5.54
C LYS A 79 14.67 -0.32 5.71
N GLU A 80 14.73 -0.82 6.93
CA GLU A 80 15.37 -2.11 7.23
C GLU A 80 14.65 -3.27 6.54
N GLN A 81 13.32 -3.24 6.56
CA GLN A 81 12.49 -4.24 5.89
C GLN A 81 12.64 -4.15 4.36
N ASP A 82 12.57 -2.96 3.79
CA ASP A 82 12.63 -2.78 2.33
C ASP A 82 14.03 -3.12 1.77
N TYR A 83 15.09 -2.81 2.55
CA TYR A 83 16.48 -3.17 2.23
C TYR A 83 16.85 -4.61 2.59
N SER A 84 15.97 -5.39 3.23
CA SER A 84 16.23 -6.80 3.52
C SER A 84 16.16 -7.71 2.29
N GLY A 85 15.72 -7.18 1.14
CA GLY A 85 15.74 -7.88 -0.14
C GLY A 85 14.75 -7.37 -1.17
N PHE A 86 13.75 -6.60 -0.75
CA PHE A 86 12.70 -6.12 -1.65
C PHE A 86 13.22 -5.14 -2.69
N ILE A 87 13.95 -4.10 -2.27
CA ILE A 87 14.53 -3.10 -3.19
C ILE A 87 15.54 -3.74 -4.14
N GLN A 88 16.34 -4.69 -3.64
CA GLN A 88 17.30 -5.45 -4.46
C GLN A 88 16.56 -6.26 -5.53
N GLY A 89 15.41 -6.85 -5.17
CA GLY A 89 14.48 -7.47 -6.09
C GLY A 89 14.01 -6.51 -7.18
N LEU A 90 13.49 -5.33 -6.79
CA LEU A 90 13.01 -4.32 -7.75
C LEU A 90 14.11 -3.83 -8.70
N ARG A 91 15.33 -3.62 -8.20
CA ARG A 91 16.48 -3.16 -8.99
C ARG A 91 16.89 -4.14 -10.10
N ARG A 92 16.49 -5.42 -10.03
CA ARG A 92 16.68 -6.38 -11.13
C ARG A 92 15.76 -6.15 -12.32
N TYR A 93 14.67 -5.39 -12.13
CA TYR A 93 13.70 -5.09 -13.17
C TYR A 93 13.81 -3.68 -13.74
N GLY A 94 14.60 -2.79 -13.12
CA GLY A 94 14.74 -1.42 -13.59
C GLY A 94 15.48 -0.48 -12.64
N LYS A 95 15.56 0.78 -13.02
CA LYS A 95 16.13 1.85 -12.20
C LYS A 95 15.13 2.25 -11.12
N VAL A 96 15.50 2.02 -9.87
CA VAL A 96 14.68 2.40 -8.71
C VAL A 96 15.05 3.80 -8.20
N PHE A 97 14.04 4.65 -8.05
CA PHE A 97 14.07 5.96 -7.41
C PHE A 97 13.34 5.85 -6.08
N GLU A 98 14.07 5.98 -4.99
CA GLU A 98 13.49 5.85 -3.64
C GLU A 98 12.99 7.21 -3.17
N TYR A 99 11.71 7.28 -2.83
CA TYR A 99 11.10 8.48 -2.28
C TYR A 99 11.59 8.72 -0.85
N MET A 100 12.00 9.96 -0.56
CA MET A 100 12.48 10.42 0.75
C MET A 100 11.64 11.63 1.20
N ASP A 101 11.58 11.88 2.51
CA ASP A 101 10.89 13.05 3.06
C ASP A 101 11.71 14.37 2.97
N GLU A 102 11.30 15.41 3.70
CA GLU A 102 12.01 16.71 3.81
C GLU A 102 13.47 16.56 4.15
N ASN A 103 13.73 15.66 5.09
CA ASN A 103 14.98 15.55 5.81
C ASN A 103 15.90 14.56 5.10
N GLY A 104 15.47 14.00 3.97
CA GLY A 104 16.14 12.89 3.31
C GLY A 104 15.93 11.56 4.03
N ASP A 105 14.97 11.48 4.95
CA ASP A 105 14.67 10.25 5.67
C ASP A 105 13.80 9.32 4.82
N TYR A 106 14.06 8.02 4.99
CA TYR A 106 13.37 6.94 4.31
C TYR A 106 12.04 6.65 4.99
N LEU A 107 11.09 7.58 5.00
CA LEU A 107 9.73 7.34 5.49
C LEU A 107 8.75 8.35 4.88
N LEU A 108 7.51 7.93 4.70
CA LEU A 108 6.41 8.83 4.41
C LEU A 108 6.03 9.60 5.69
N GLU A 109 5.87 10.92 5.60
CA GLU A 109 5.32 11.71 6.71
C GLU A 109 3.90 11.19 7.01
N ASN A 110 3.71 10.62 8.20
CA ASN A 110 2.46 9.93 8.55
C ASN A 110 2.07 10.29 9.98
N GLN A 111 0.79 10.63 10.18
CA GLN A 111 0.19 10.75 11.50
C GLN A 111 -0.63 9.50 11.83
N LYS A 112 -0.16 8.75 12.83
CA LYS A 112 -0.79 7.48 13.27
C LYS A 112 -2.22 7.63 13.79
N GLU A 113 -2.63 8.82 14.22
CA GLU A 113 -3.84 8.95 15.07
C GLU A 113 -4.92 9.91 14.53
N LYS A 114 -4.60 10.84 13.62
CA LYS A 114 -5.59 11.81 13.12
C LYS A 114 -5.41 12.09 11.62
N PHE A 115 -6.55 12.19 10.94
CA PHE A 115 -6.61 12.73 9.59
C PHE A 115 -6.13 14.19 9.61
N ASN A 116 -5.21 14.51 8.72
CA ASN A 116 -4.61 15.83 8.61
C ASN A 116 -4.52 16.20 7.12
N GLN A 117 -5.37 17.12 6.67
CA GLN A 117 -5.40 17.56 5.27
C GLN A 117 -4.13 18.30 4.87
N GLU A 118 -3.56 19.10 5.77
CA GLU A 118 -2.31 19.83 5.49
C GLU A 118 -1.14 18.88 5.29
N LEU A 119 -1.07 17.80 6.09
CA LEU A 119 -0.10 16.72 5.90
C LEU A 119 -0.26 16.07 4.52
N ILE A 120 -1.49 15.73 4.15
CA ILE A 120 -1.79 15.11 2.85
C ILE A 120 -1.37 16.02 1.71
N HIS A 121 -1.75 17.30 1.72
CA HIS A 121 -1.36 18.24 0.68
C HIS A 121 0.16 18.40 0.59
N ARG A 122 0.86 18.45 1.73
CA ARG A 122 2.33 18.55 1.74
C ARG A 122 2.99 17.31 1.15
N ASN A 123 2.48 16.12 1.47
CA ASN A 123 2.92 14.87 0.88
C ASN A 123 2.63 14.83 -0.63
N ASP A 124 1.44 15.27 -1.05
CA ASP A 124 1.06 15.33 -2.46
C ASP A 124 2.02 16.22 -3.27
N ASP A 125 2.25 17.45 -2.79
CA ASP A 125 3.15 18.41 -3.43
C ASP A 125 4.57 17.88 -3.51
N ARG A 126 5.05 17.22 -2.44
CA ARG A 126 6.36 16.57 -2.43
C ARG A 126 6.47 15.46 -3.46
N LEU A 127 5.48 14.56 -3.53
CA LEU A 127 5.52 13.44 -4.44
C LEU A 127 5.54 13.92 -5.89
N LEU A 128 4.75 14.93 -6.22
CA LEU A 128 4.77 15.54 -7.55
C LEU A 128 6.11 16.21 -7.84
N LYS A 129 6.65 16.98 -6.90
CA LYS A 129 7.97 17.58 -7.05
C LYS A 129 9.05 16.52 -7.29
N PHE A 130 9.08 15.46 -6.48
CA PHE A 130 10.04 14.38 -6.61
C PHE A 130 10.00 13.71 -7.99
N ILE A 131 8.80 13.45 -8.52
CA ILE A 131 8.62 12.88 -9.87
C ILE A 131 9.07 13.88 -10.95
N ASN A 132 8.72 15.16 -10.82
CA ASN A 132 9.13 16.20 -11.75
C ASN A 132 10.65 16.38 -11.76
N ASP A 133 11.31 16.39 -10.60
CA ASP A 133 12.76 16.47 -10.48
C ASP A 133 13.43 15.29 -11.24
N ILE A 134 12.86 14.08 -11.20
CA ILE A 134 13.35 12.94 -12.00
C ILE A 134 13.24 13.24 -13.51
N PHE A 135 12.10 13.78 -13.96
CA PHE A 135 11.89 14.15 -15.36
C PHE A 135 12.83 15.27 -15.83
N GLU A 136 13.02 16.31 -15.01
CA GLU A 136 13.93 17.43 -15.30
C GLU A 136 15.39 16.97 -15.43
N ASN A 137 15.77 15.91 -14.72
CA ASN A 137 17.07 15.25 -14.86
C ASN A 137 17.16 14.30 -16.07
N GLY A 138 16.21 14.36 -17.01
CA GLY A 138 16.18 13.56 -18.23
C GLY A 138 15.91 12.08 -18.01
N LYS A 139 15.41 11.70 -16.83
CA LYS A 139 15.11 10.30 -16.50
C LYS A 139 13.61 10.04 -16.66
N LYS A 140 13.27 8.77 -16.87
CA LYS A 140 11.88 8.31 -17.04
C LYS A 140 11.35 7.71 -15.75
N VAL A 141 10.04 7.84 -15.54
CA VAL A 141 9.27 7.09 -14.54
C VAL A 141 8.14 6.37 -15.26
N ASP A 142 8.08 5.05 -15.09
CA ASP A 142 7.07 4.15 -15.66
C ASP A 142 6.08 3.68 -14.60
N ILE A 143 6.58 3.43 -13.39
CA ILE A 143 5.81 2.80 -12.31
C ILE A 143 6.05 3.59 -11.03
N LEU A 144 4.96 3.97 -10.36
CA LEU A 144 4.95 4.33 -8.96
C LEU A 144 4.43 3.13 -8.18
N ILE A 145 5.25 2.54 -7.32
CA ILE A 145 4.87 1.41 -6.49
C ILE A 145 5.28 1.67 -5.04
N GLY A 146 4.46 1.26 -4.07
CA GLY A 146 4.80 1.53 -2.68
C GLY A 146 3.76 1.09 -1.67
N GLN A 147 4.10 1.28 -0.41
CA GLN A 147 3.23 1.05 0.74
C GLN A 147 2.76 2.41 1.27
N PHE A 148 1.55 2.81 0.93
CA PHE A 148 0.98 4.09 1.36
C PHE A 148 -0.54 4.02 1.49
N TRP A 149 -1.10 4.99 2.21
CA TRP A 149 -2.48 4.97 2.70
C TRP A 149 -3.22 6.28 2.40
N GLY A 150 -4.55 6.24 2.41
CA GLY A 150 -5.41 7.40 2.15
C GLY A 150 -5.38 8.49 3.22
N ASN A 151 -4.74 8.23 4.36
CA ASN A 151 -4.43 9.27 5.35
C ASN A 151 -3.06 9.94 5.11
N CYS A 152 -2.31 9.55 4.07
CA CYS A 152 -1.01 10.11 3.75
C CYS A 152 -0.97 10.83 2.39
N PHE A 153 -1.73 10.35 1.40
CA PHE A 153 -1.86 10.97 0.08
C PHE A 153 -3.33 11.17 -0.28
N SER A 154 -3.59 12.11 -1.17
CA SER A 154 -4.89 12.27 -1.79
C SER A 154 -5.09 11.31 -2.98
N VAL A 155 -6.33 11.14 -3.41
CA VAL A 155 -6.63 10.44 -4.67
C VAL A 155 -6.15 11.28 -5.85
N GLU A 156 -6.24 12.60 -5.69
CA GLU A 156 -6.01 13.62 -6.69
C GLU A 156 -4.54 13.61 -7.13
N VAL A 157 -3.58 13.46 -6.21
CA VAL A 157 -2.16 13.34 -6.57
C VAL A 157 -1.90 12.10 -7.42
N LEU A 158 -2.50 10.97 -7.07
CA LEU A 158 -2.31 9.72 -7.80
C LEU A 158 -2.96 9.80 -9.19
N LYS A 159 -4.11 10.47 -9.32
CA LYS A 159 -4.73 10.75 -10.63
C LYS A 159 -3.85 11.64 -11.51
N LYS A 160 -3.21 12.67 -10.94
CA LYS A 160 -2.22 13.49 -11.67
C LYS A 160 -1.05 12.63 -12.16
N ILE A 161 -0.54 11.73 -11.33
CA ILE A 161 0.54 10.80 -11.70
C ILE A 161 0.09 9.83 -12.81
N GLN A 162 -1.15 9.33 -12.76
CA GLN A 162 -1.72 8.52 -13.83
C GLN A 162 -1.85 9.28 -15.16
N GLN A 163 -2.12 10.59 -15.13
CA GLN A 163 -2.15 11.46 -16.32
C GLN A 163 -0.76 11.65 -16.94
N MET A 164 0.30 11.54 -16.13
CA MET A 164 1.70 11.49 -16.60
C MET A 164 2.05 10.13 -17.25
N LYS A 165 1.07 9.24 -17.45
CA LYS A 165 1.23 7.87 -17.98
C LYS A 165 2.06 6.95 -17.09
N ILE A 166 2.18 7.28 -15.80
CA ILE A 166 2.80 6.41 -14.79
C ILE A 166 1.76 5.41 -14.29
N ILE A 167 2.16 4.14 -14.15
CA ILE A 167 1.33 3.09 -13.56
C ILE A 167 1.42 3.22 -12.03
N THR A 168 0.28 3.33 -11.35
CA THR A 168 0.22 3.47 -9.89
C THR A 168 -0.17 2.15 -9.22
N ILE A 169 0.72 1.60 -8.42
CA ILE A 169 0.55 0.30 -7.74
C ILE A 169 0.70 0.50 -6.24
N ASN A 170 -0.22 -0.04 -5.45
CA ASN A 170 -0.08 -0.08 -4.00
C ASN A 170 0.18 -1.48 -3.50
N VAL A 171 1.05 -1.61 -2.51
CA VAL A 171 1.32 -2.85 -1.78
C VAL A 171 0.60 -2.78 -0.43
N SER A 172 -0.49 -3.52 -0.29
CA SER A 172 -1.29 -3.53 0.93
C SER A 172 -1.00 -4.77 1.79
N MET A 173 -0.32 -4.53 2.91
CA MET A 173 0.03 -5.58 3.88
C MET A 173 -0.97 -5.69 5.04
N ASP A 174 -1.72 -4.62 5.33
CA ASP A 174 -2.54 -4.49 6.54
C ASP A 174 -4.05 -4.61 6.30
N ASP A 175 -4.46 -5.19 5.16
CA ASP A 175 -5.87 -5.28 4.76
C ASP A 175 -6.78 -6.04 5.74
N ARG A 176 -6.23 -6.76 6.72
CA ARG A 176 -7.05 -7.39 7.76
C ARG A 176 -7.43 -6.43 8.90
N LEU A 177 -6.85 -5.22 8.95
CA LEU A 177 -7.16 -4.21 9.94
C LEU A 177 -8.53 -3.53 9.64
N PRO A 178 -9.57 -3.73 10.47
CA PRO A 178 -10.93 -3.29 10.14
C PRO A 178 -11.09 -1.78 10.02
N ASN A 179 -10.24 -0.99 10.68
CA ASN A 179 -10.25 0.47 10.62
C ASN A 179 -9.81 0.99 9.24
N LEU A 180 -9.04 0.22 8.46
CA LEU A 180 -8.62 0.61 7.11
C LEU A 180 -9.76 0.49 6.08
N TRP A 181 -10.82 -0.26 6.42
CA TRP A 181 -12.02 -0.48 5.58
C TRP A 181 -13.22 0.36 6.00
N LYS A 182 -13.07 1.25 6.97
CA LYS A 182 -14.13 2.12 7.48
C LYS A 182 -13.75 3.58 7.26
N LYS A 183 -14.77 4.41 7.04
CA LYS A 183 -14.56 5.86 7.05
C LYS A 183 -14.24 6.34 8.47
N SER A 184 -13.26 7.22 8.58
CA SER A 184 -12.92 8.00 9.76
C SER A 184 -12.93 9.46 9.31
N ASN A 185 -13.74 10.34 9.92
CA ASN A 185 -13.89 11.73 9.48
C ASN A 185 -14.20 11.87 7.97
N GLY A 186 -15.06 11.00 7.43
CA GLY A 186 -15.50 11.04 6.04
C GLY A 186 -14.57 10.37 5.02
N ILE A 187 -13.31 10.07 5.38
CA ILE A 187 -12.31 9.46 4.49
C ILE A 187 -11.97 8.03 4.90
N TYR A 188 -11.55 7.20 3.95
CA TYR A 188 -10.99 5.88 4.25
C TYR A 188 -9.49 6.05 4.54
N PRO A 189 -9.02 5.71 5.76
CA PRO A 189 -7.63 5.95 6.11
C PRO A 189 -6.68 4.99 5.42
N GLY A 190 -7.11 3.77 5.05
CA GLY A 190 -6.26 2.81 4.36
C GLY A 190 -6.18 3.00 2.85
N VAL A 191 -5.71 1.97 2.15
CA VAL A 191 -5.60 1.94 0.68
C VAL A 191 -6.95 2.13 -0.02
N LEU A 192 -8.05 1.75 0.64
CA LEU A 192 -9.40 2.01 0.12
C LEU A 192 -9.66 3.51 -0.14
N GLY A 193 -8.97 4.41 0.57
CA GLY A 193 -9.03 5.85 0.33
C GLY A 193 -8.38 6.30 -0.98
N LEU A 194 -7.58 5.43 -1.62
CA LEU A 194 -6.75 5.76 -2.78
C LEU A 194 -7.18 5.05 -4.06
N VAL A 195 -8.10 4.09 -3.99
CA VAL A 195 -8.42 3.14 -5.09
C VAL A 195 -8.76 3.76 -6.43
N GLN A 196 -9.30 4.99 -6.45
CA GLN A 196 -9.60 5.71 -7.69
C GLN A 196 -8.38 6.27 -8.41
N GLY A 197 -7.25 6.41 -7.71
CA GLY A 197 -5.96 6.80 -8.27
C GLY A 197 -4.99 5.64 -8.42
N LEU A 198 -5.44 4.40 -8.20
CA LEU A 198 -4.62 3.19 -8.30
C LEU A 198 -4.98 2.38 -9.55
N ASP A 199 -3.95 1.93 -10.25
CA ASP A 199 -4.08 0.98 -11.35
C ASP A 199 -4.16 -0.46 -10.88
N LEU A 200 -3.50 -0.79 -9.77
CA LEU A 200 -3.45 -2.13 -9.19
C LEU A 200 -3.17 -2.07 -7.69
N VAL A 201 -3.80 -2.98 -6.93
CA VAL A 201 -3.41 -3.27 -5.54
C VAL A 201 -2.82 -4.68 -5.46
N LEU A 202 -1.65 -4.80 -4.85
CA LEU A 202 -1.05 -6.07 -4.48
C LEU A 202 -1.33 -6.29 -2.99
N THR A 203 -2.15 -7.28 -2.64
CA THR A 203 -2.57 -7.52 -1.26
C THR A 203 -2.06 -8.85 -0.72
N THR A 204 -1.62 -8.85 0.52
CA THR A 204 -1.23 -10.08 1.25
C THR A 204 -2.43 -10.87 1.79
N SER A 205 -3.65 -10.43 1.49
CA SER A 205 -4.91 -11.03 1.96
C SER A 205 -5.80 -11.36 0.77
N SER A 206 -5.77 -12.61 0.30
CA SER A 206 -6.54 -13.08 -0.87
C SER A 206 -8.04 -12.74 -0.79
N GLU A 207 -8.63 -12.81 0.40
CA GLU A 207 -10.04 -12.48 0.64
C GLU A 207 -10.37 -11.00 0.42
N CYS A 208 -9.36 -10.13 0.38
CA CYS A 208 -9.51 -8.70 0.13
C CYS A 208 -9.46 -8.35 -1.36
N CYS A 209 -8.98 -9.25 -2.23
CA CYS A 209 -8.92 -9.00 -3.66
C CYS A 209 -10.31 -8.71 -4.26
N ALA A 210 -11.31 -9.54 -3.92
CA ALA A 210 -12.70 -9.31 -4.34
C ALA A 210 -13.30 -8.02 -3.73
N ARG A 211 -12.82 -7.58 -2.56
CA ARG A 211 -13.26 -6.33 -1.93
C ARG A 211 -12.77 -5.11 -2.71
N TYR A 212 -11.51 -5.12 -3.16
CA TYR A 212 -11.00 -4.08 -4.04
C TYR A 212 -11.72 -4.07 -5.39
N LEU A 213 -11.99 -5.26 -5.95
CA LEU A 213 -12.73 -5.37 -7.20
C LEU A 213 -14.13 -4.76 -7.10
N TYR A 214 -14.83 -4.95 -5.97
CA TYR A 214 -16.11 -4.28 -5.69
C TYR A 214 -16.01 -2.75 -5.76
N HIS A 215 -14.85 -2.18 -5.43
CA HIS A 215 -14.57 -0.74 -5.52
C HIS A 215 -13.91 -0.33 -6.86
N ASN A 216 -14.06 -1.15 -7.90
CA ASN A 216 -13.49 -0.93 -9.23
C ASN A 216 -11.96 -0.80 -9.27
N CYS A 217 -11.28 -1.42 -8.30
CA CYS A 217 -9.84 -1.47 -8.22
C CYS A 217 -9.38 -2.92 -8.44
N PRO A 218 -8.65 -3.21 -9.53
CA PRO A 218 -8.09 -4.55 -9.72
C PRO A 218 -7.09 -4.83 -8.60
N ALA A 219 -7.14 -6.04 -8.05
CA ALA A 219 -6.25 -6.46 -6.99
C ALA A 219 -5.82 -7.90 -7.16
N LEU A 220 -4.52 -8.15 -6.98
CA LEU A 220 -3.92 -9.48 -7.02
C LEU A 220 -3.46 -9.89 -5.63
N TYR A 221 -3.62 -11.17 -5.32
CA TYR A 221 -3.03 -11.74 -4.13
C TYR A 221 -1.51 -11.81 -4.32
N TRP A 222 -0.78 -11.16 -3.42
CA TRP A 222 0.67 -11.15 -3.42
C TRP A 222 1.16 -11.67 -2.06
N PRO A 223 1.49 -12.96 -1.96
CA PRO A 223 1.87 -13.56 -0.69
C PRO A 223 3.17 -12.93 -0.18
N LEU A 224 3.31 -12.93 1.15
CA LEU A 224 4.58 -12.57 1.78
C LEU A 224 5.67 -13.54 1.31
N GLY A 225 6.83 -12.97 0.97
CA GLY A 225 7.97 -13.73 0.49
C GLY A 225 9.27 -13.00 0.79
N SER A 226 10.37 -13.74 0.70
CA SER A 226 11.73 -13.24 0.86
C SER A 226 12.51 -13.44 -0.42
N ASP A 227 13.52 -12.62 -0.68
CA ASP A 227 14.34 -12.75 -1.89
C ASP A 227 15.14 -14.07 -1.81
N PRO A 228 14.91 -15.06 -2.71
CA PRO A 228 15.62 -16.34 -2.69
C PRO A 228 17.11 -16.22 -3.02
N HIS A 229 17.55 -15.10 -3.59
CA HIS A 229 18.98 -14.83 -3.78
C HIS A 229 19.69 -14.47 -2.47
N ILE A 230 18.95 -13.92 -1.50
CA ILE A 230 19.46 -13.47 -0.21
C ILE A 230 19.18 -14.52 0.88
N PHE A 231 17.94 -15.00 0.96
CA PHE A 231 17.50 -15.98 1.96
C PHE A 231 17.47 -17.37 1.34
N LYS A 232 18.51 -18.16 1.63
CA LYS A 232 18.63 -19.55 1.21
C LYS A 232 18.40 -20.47 2.41
N PRO A 233 17.82 -21.68 2.20
CA PRO A 233 17.78 -22.68 3.25
C PRO A 233 19.18 -22.89 3.83
N SER A 234 19.31 -22.96 5.15
CA SER A 234 20.58 -23.32 5.76
C SER A 234 20.97 -24.73 5.28
N GLN A 235 22.20 -24.90 4.80
CA GLN A 235 22.70 -26.20 4.32
C GLN A 235 22.85 -27.26 5.44
N LYS A 236 22.43 -26.96 6.68
CA LYS A 236 22.44 -27.93 7.75
C LYS A 236 21.28 -28.91 7.56
N LYS A 237 21.60 -30.08 7.02
CA LYS A 237 20.86 -31.31 7.35
C LYS A 237 20.82 -31.40 8.88
N ILE A 238 19.63 -31.32 9.44
CA ILE A 238 19.35 -31.77 10.82
C ILE A 238 19.31 -33.30 10.77
#